data_AF-A0A836TQ90-F1
#
_entry.id   AF-A0A836TQ90-F1
#
_cell.length_a   1.000
_cell.length_b   1.000
_cell.length_c   1.000
_cell.angle_alpha   90.00
_cell.angle_beta   90.00
_cell.angle_gamma   90.00
#
_symmetry.space_group_name_H-M   'P 1'
#
loop_
_entity.id
_entity.type
_entity.pdbx_description
1 polymer ?
#
loop_
_entity_poly.entity_id
_entity_poly.type
_entity_poly.pdbx_seq_one_letter_code
_entity_poly.pdbx_strand_id
1 'polypeptide(L)'
;MEIKGEYSIPATREQVWDALNDPEVLKVCIPGCEEIEKLSNTEMTAAVTIKVGPVKAKFKGEVTLSDLDPPNGYTISGEGQGGAAGFAKGGAKVVLTTDGDNTRLTYDVDAVVGGKLAQIGSRLIEGTAAKLADQFFSALTDLLSDEIEEED
;
A
#
# COMPACT_ATOMS: atom_id res chain seq x y z
N MET A 1 -5.90 14.27 -5.26
CA MET A 1 -4.63 13.92 -5.96
C MET A 1 -4.84 12.57 -6.56
N GLU A 2 -4.39 12.36 -7.79
CA GLU A 2 -4.58 11.11 -8.52
C GLU A 2 -3.22 10.47 -8.75
N ILE A 3 -3.07 9.19 -8.39
CA ILE A 3 -1.86 8.41 -8.67
C ILE A 3 -2.28 7.12 -9.34
N LYS A 4 -1.55 6.73 -10.38
CA LYS A 4 -1.71 5.43 -11.03
C LYS A 4 -0.38 4.70 -10.97
N GLY A 5 -0.42 3.38 -10.83
CA GLY A 5 0.77 2.54 -10.84
C GLY A 5 0.48 1.18 -11.41
N GLU A 6 1.55 0.54 -11.90
CA GLU A 6 1.54 -0.82 -12.43
C GLU A 6 2.83 -1.52 -12.01
N TYR A 7 2.69 -2.77 -11.56
CA TYR A 7 3.81 -3.63 -11.15
C TYR A 7 3.61 -5.03 -11.72
N SER A 8 4.68 -5.65 -12.21
CA SER A 8 4.72 -7.07 -12.56
C SER A 8 5.37 -7.82 -11.41
N ILE A 9 4.65 -8.77 -10.82
CA ILE A 9 5.08 -9.54 -9.65
C ILE A 9 5.24 -10.99 -10.10
N PRO A 10 6.40 -11.63 -9.90
CA PRO A 10 6.69 -12.99 -10.36
C PRO A 10 6.04 -14.05 -9.46
N ALA A 11 4.72 -14.00 -9.33
CA ALA A 11 3.93 -14.95 -8.54
C ALA A 11 2.51 -15.06 -9.11
N THR A 12 1.83 -16.15 -8.75
CA THR A 12 0.42 -16.35 -9.12
C THR A 12 -0.48 -15.29 -8.49
N ARG A 13 -1.67 -15.07 -9.07
CA ARG A 13 -2.61 -14.07 -8.53
C ARG A 13 -3.05 -14.40 -7.12
N GLU A 14 -3.18 -15.68 -6.82
CA GLU A 14 -3.53 -16.22 -5.52
C GLU A 14 -2.45 -15.86 -4.48
N GLN A 15 -1.17 -16.12 -4.78
CA GLN A 15 -0.05 -15.74 -3.90
C GLN A 15 0.00 -14.21 -3.67
N VAL A 16 -0.12 -13.42 -4.74
CA VAL A 16 -0.14 -11.95 -4.62
C VAL A 16 -1.33 -11.47 -3.80
N TRP A 17 -2.51 -12.05 -4.02
CA TRP A 17 -3.71 -11.73 -3.27
C TRP A 17 -3.52 -12.01 -1.77
N ASP A 18 -3.04 -13.20 -1.43
CA ASP A 18 -2.85 -13.61 -0.03
C ASP A 18 -1.83 -12.70 0.66
N ALA A 19 -0.71 -12.43 0.00
CA ALA A 19 0.35 -11.55 0.50
C ALA A 19 -0.13 -10.09 0.71
N LEU A 20 -0.96 -9.55 -0.18
CA LEU A 20 -1.55 -8.21 -0.04
C LEU A 20 -2.57 -8.11 1.11
N ASN A 21 -3.03 -9.23 1.66
CA ASN A 21 -4.05 -9.29 2.72
C ASN A 21 -3.52 -9.92 4.03
N ASP A 22 -2.24 -10.27 4.07
CA ASP A 22 -1.54 -10.81 5.23
C ASP A 22 -0.86 -9.67 6.04
N PRO A 23 -1.26 -9.45 7.31
CA PRO A 23 -0.66 -8.42 8.15
C PRO A 23 0.86 -8.54 8.33
N GLU A 24 1.41 -9.74 8.42
CA GLU A 24 2.86 -9.92 8.61
C GLU A 24 3.62 -9.54 7.34
N VAL A 25 3.11 -9.94 6.17
CA VAL A 25 3.69 -9.52 4.87
C VAL A 25 3.60 -8.01 4.70
N LEU A 26 2.43 -7.43 4.96
CA LEU A 26 2.21 -5.98 4.88
C LEU A 26 3.15 -5.22 5.82
N LYS A 27 3.38 -5.72 7.03
CA LYS A 27 4.30 -5.09 7.99
C LYS A 27 5.74 -5.04 7.48
N VAL A 28 6.18 -6.10 6.80
CA VAL A 28 7.53 -6.18 6.20
C VAL A 28 7.63 -5.25 5.00
N CYS A 29 6.61 -5.22 4.15
CA CYS A 29 6.66 -4.49 2.88
C CYS A 29 6.39 -2.98 3.04
N ILE A 30 5.59 -2.54 4.00
CA ILE A 30 5.24 -1.12 4.17
C ILE A 30 6.42 -0.36 4.80
N PRO A 31 7.03 0.61 4.09
CA PRO A 31 8.19 1.31 4.61
C PRO A 31 7.88 2.11 5.87
N GLY A 32 8.63 1.85 6.95
CA GLY A 32 8.44 2.51 8.23
C GLY A 32 7.19 2.06 9.00
N CYS A 33 6.61 0.91 8.64
CA CYS A 33 5.59 0.26 9.43
C CYS A 33 6.14 -0.11 10.81
N GLU A 34 5.45 0.34 11.85
CA GLU A 34 5.76 0.01 13.24
C GLU A 34 4.73 -0.99 13.79
N GLU A 35 3.49 -0.88 13.33
CA GLU A 35 2.35 -1.65 13.82
C GLU A 35 1.34 -1.83 12.69
N ILE A 36 0.76 -3.02 12.62
CA ILE A 36 -0.40 -3.32 11.80
C ILE A 36 -1.27 -4.31 12.58
N GLU A 37 -2.57 -4.06 12.60
CA GLU A 37 -3.53 -4.88 13.32
C GLU A 37 -4.73 -5.17 12.40
N LYS A 38 -5.03 -6.45 12.20
CA LYS A 38 -6.23 -6.87 11.47
C LYS A 38 -7.40 -6.93 12.44
N LEU A 39 -8.35 -6.01 12.27
CA LEU A 39 -9.55 -5.93 13.10
C LEU A 39 -10.64 -6.89 12.61
N SER A 40 -10.71 -7.09 11.29
CA SER A 40 -11.63 -8.02 10.64
C SER A 40 -11.08 -8.47 9.28
N ASN A 41 -11.87 -9.21 8.51
CA ASN A 41 -11.48 -9.59 7.15
C ASN A 41 -11.37 -8.40 6.19
N THR A 42 -11.97 -7.26 6.55
CA THR A 42 -12.02 -6.06 5.70
C THR A 42 -11.46 -4.82 6.38
N GLU A 43 -11.06 -4.89 7.65
CA GLU A 43 -10.62 -3.71 8.40
C GLU A 43 -9.27 -3.95 9.05
N MET A 44 -8.39 -2.96 8.89
CA MET A 44 -7.06 -2.97 9.47
C MET A 44 -6.72 -1.58 10.04
N THR A 45 -5.88 -1.55 11.06
CA THR A 45 -5.20 -0.32 11.50
C THR A 45 -3.71 -0.45 11.28
N ALA A 46 -3.03 0.67 11.06
CA ALA A 46 -1.58 0.70 10.92
C ALA A 46 -0.98 1.96 11.53
N ALA A 47 0.24 1.84 12.04
CA ALA A 47 1.08 2.95 12.43
C ALA A 47 2.37 2.96 11.60
N VAL A 48 2.60 4.05 10.87
CA VAL A 48 3.75 4.20 9.95
C VAL A 48 4.50 5.50 10.23
N THR A 49 5.82 5.44 10.28
CA THR A 49 6.66 6.64 10.36
C THR A 49 7.30 6.90 9.01
N ILE A 50 6.84 7.96 8.33
CA ILE A 50 7.32 8.35 7.01
C ILE A 50 7.96 9.74 7.03
N LYS A 51 8.84 9.97 6.05
CA LYS A 51 9.48 11.27 5.82
C LYS A 51 9.04 11.82 4.47
N VAL A 52 8.32 12.94 4.50
CA VAL A 52 7.90 13.71 3.33
C VAL A 52 8.69 15.03 3.31
N GLY A 53 9.73 15.09 2.49
CA GLY A 53 10.64 16.24 2.47
C GLY A 53 11.27 16.54 3.85
N PRO A 54 11.12 17.75 4.41
CA PRO A 54 11.65 18.09 5.73
C PRO A 54 10.79 17.57 6.89
N VAL A 55 9.59 17.04 6.61
CA VAL A 55 8.65 16.58 7.64
C VAL A 55 8.82 15.08 7.86
N LYS A 56 9.20 14.69 9.08
CA LYS A 56 9.10 13.31 9.56
C LYS A 56 7.91 13.23 10.50
N ALA A 57 6.98 12.32 10.23
CA ALA A 57 5.77 12.18 11.04
C ALA A 57 5.37 10.71 11.17
N LYS A 58 4.83 10.37 12.34
CA LYS A 58 4.14 9.11 12.59
C LYS A 58 2.68 9.30 12.27
N PHE A 59 2.15 8.47 11.38
CA PHE A 59 0.75 8.42 11.00
C PHE A 59 0.13 7.18 11.63
N LYS A 60 -1.06 7.36 12.19
CA LYS A 60 -1.95 6.25 12.55
C LYS A 60 -3.15 6.31 11.64
N GLY A 61 -3.51 5.20 11.04
CA GLY A 61 -4.60 5.16 10.09
C GLY A 61 -5.40 3.88 10.17
N GLU A 62 -6.57 3.97 9.58
CA GLU A 62 -7.53 2.88 9.42
C GLU A 62 -7.75 2.65 7.93
N VAL A 63 -7.88 1.39 7.56
CA VAL A 63 -8.09 0.93 6.20
C VAL A 63 -9.28 0.00 6.18
N THR A 64 -10.17 0.21 5.21
CA THR A 64 -11.32 -0.64 4.94
C THR A 64 -11.26 -1.13 3.50
N LEU A 65 -11.42 -2.45 3.31
CA LEU A 65 -11.54 -3.12 2.03
C LEU A 65 -13.02 -3.25 1.65
N SER A 66 -13.35 -2.93 0.40
CA SER A 66 -14.67 -3.12 -0.19
C SER A 66 -14.56 -3.69 -1.59
N ASP A 67 -15.70 -4.09 -2.18
CA ASP A 67 -15.76 -4.62 -3.54
C ASP A 67 -14.79 -5.79 -3.78
N LEU A 68 -14.65 -6.67 -2.77
CA LEU A 68 -13.77 -7.83 -2.83
C LEU A 68 -14.19 -8.77 -3.97
N ASP A 69 -13.26 -9.06 -4.87
CA ASP A 69 -13.39 -10.07 -5.92
C ASP A 69 -12.13 -10.94 -5.92
N PRO A 70 -11.98 -11.89 -4.98
CA PRO A 70 -10.75 -12.68 -4.87
C PRO A 70 -10.57 -13.66 -6.04
N PRO A 71 -9.35 -13.81 -6.62
CA PRO A 71 -8.11 -13.07 -6.36
C PRO A 71 -7.90 -11.90 -7.36
N ASN A 72 -8.96 -11.34 -7.93
CA ASN A 72 -8.93 -10.36 -9.03
C ASN A 72 -8.75 -8.90 -8.58
N GLY A 73 -9.17 -8.51 -7.38
CA GLY A 73 -8.98 -7.14 -6.89
C GLY A 73 -9.98 -6.68 -5.84
N TYR A 74 -9.87 -5.42 -5.44
CA TYR A 74 -10.74 -4.76 -4.46
C TYR A 74 -10.58 -3.23 -4.48
N THR A 75 -11.47 -2.56 -3.76
CA THR A 75 -11.33 -1.14 -3.42
C THR A 75 -10.80 -1.01 -2.00
N ILE A 76 -9.81 -0.15 -1.82
CA ILE A 76 -9.29 0.30 -0.52
C ILE A 76 -9.88 1.67 -0.24
N SER A 77 -10.31 1.90 0.99
CA SER A 77 -10.56 3.24 1.52
C SER A 77 -9.81 3.40 2.85
N GLY A 78 -9.34 4.59 3.15
CA GLY A 78 -8.63 4.80 4.41
C GLY A 78 -8.36 6.25 4.72
N GLU A 79 -8.00 6.48 5.98
CA GLU A 79 -7.53 7.76 6.47
C GLU A 79 -6.39 7.58 7.47
N GLY A 80 -5.45 8.51 7.45
CA GLY A 80 -4.27 8.53 8.30
C GLY A 80 -4.08 9.91 8.93
N GLN A 81 -3.88 9.92 10.25
CA GLN A 81 -3.67 11.12 11.05
C GLN A 81 -2.21 11.19 11.53
N GLY A 82 -1.52 12.27 11.16
CA GLY A 82 -0.14 12.57 11.55
C GLY A 82 -0.04 13.65 12.64
N GLY A 83 -1.13 13.91 13.36
CA GLY A 83 -1.22 14.97 14.37
C GLY A 83 -0.92 16.34 13.78
N ALA A 84 0.09 17.04 14.33
CA ALA A 84 0.48 18.37 13.86
C ALA A 84 1.02 18.39 12.42
N ALA A 85 1.42 17.24 11.86
CA ALA A 85 1.83 17.16 10.46
C ALA A 85 0.63 17.29 9.50
N GLY A 86 -0.56 16.87 9.91
CA GLY A 86 -1.76 16.87 9.07
C GLY A 86 -2.33 15.46 8.88
N PHE A 87 -3.06 15.26 7.79
CA PHE A 87 -3.76 14.02 7.50
C PHE A 87 -3.75 13.68 6.01
N ALA A 88 -4.04 12.42 5.70
CA ALA A 88 -4.37 11.95 4.36
C ALA A 88 -5.64 11.11 4.44
N LYS A 89 -6.53 11.24 3.45
CA LYS A 89 -7.73 10.41 3.30
C LYS A 89 -7.93 10.10 1.83
N GLY A 90 -8.31 8.88 1.49
CA GLY A 90 -8.50 8.52 0.10
C GLY A 90 -8.92 7.08 -0.08
N GLY A 91 -8.84 6.63 -1.32
CA GLY A 91 -9.02 5.23 -1.68
C GLY A 91 -8.20 4.85 -2.90
N ALA A 92 -8.13 3.55 -3.14
CA ALA A 92 -7.45 2.96 -4.28
C ALA A 92 -8.30 1.84 -4.86
N LYS A 93 -8.42 1.76 -6.17
CA LYS A 93 -8.91 0.56 -6.85
C LYS A 93 -7.72 -0.29 -7.26
N VAL A 94 -7.66 -1.53 -6.80
CA VAL A 94 -6.60 -2.50 -7.12
C VAL A 94 -7.16 -3.58 -8.03
N VAL A 95 -6.41 -3.92 -9.08
CA VAL A 95 -6.75 -4.99 -10.02
C VAL A 95 -5.55 -5.89 -10.25
N LEU A 96 -5.75 -7.20 -10.13
CA LEU A 96 -4.78 -8.26 -10.36
C LEU A 96 -5.16 -9.04 -11.61
N THR A 97 -4.23 -9.09 -12.56
CA THR A 97 -4.42 -9.80 -13.83
C THR A 97 -3.27 -10.75 -14.09
N THR A 98 -3.56 -11.96 -14.57
CA THR A 98 -2.53 -12.92 -14.96
C THR A 98 -1.75 -12.39 -16.16
N ASP A 99 -0.44 -12.59 -16.14
CA ASP A 99 0.49 -12.21 -17.21
C ASP A 99 1.58 -13.27 -17.35
N GLY A 100 1.28 -14.37 -18.04
CA GLY A 100 2.12 -15.57 -18.04
C GLY A 100 2.16 -16.20 -16.65
N ASP A 101 3.37 -16.43 -16.13
CA ASP A 101 3.60 -16.93 -14.77
C ASP A 101 3.63 -15.79 -13.72
N ASN A 102 3.47 -14.55 -14.16
CA ASN A 102 3.46 -13.36 -13.31
C ASN A 102 2.02 -12.86 -13.07
N THR A 103 1.89 -11.98 -12.10
CA THR A 103 0.72 -11.14 -11.87
C THR A 103 1.05 -9.70 -12.23
N ARG A 104 0.27 -9.11 -13.13
CA ARG A 104 0.24 -7.66 -13.34
C ARG A 104 -0.79 -7.04 -12.39
N LEU A 105 -0.28 -6.24 -11.47
CA LEU A 105 -1.06 -5.43 -10.53
C LEU A 105 -1.14 -4.00 -11.04
N THR A 106 -2.35 -3.46 -11.15
CA THR A 106 -2.59 -2.03 -11.39
C THR A 106 -3.36 -1.41 -10.25
N TYR A 107 -3.11 -0.14 -9.97
CA TYR A 107 -3.95 0.63 -9.06
C TYR A 107 -4.23 2.04 -9.55
N ASP A 108 -5.40 2.55 -9.15
CA ASP A 108 -5.82 3.94 -9.31
C ASP A 108 -6.17 4.51 -7.93
N VAL A 109 -5.41 5.50 -7.46
CA VAL A 109 -5.58 6.18 -6.16
C VAL A 109 -6.24 7.54 -6.36
N ASP A 110 -7.24 7.85 -5.54
CA ASP A 110 -7.71 9.22 -5.27
C ASP A 110 -7.50 9.53 -3.79
N ALA A 111 -6.75 10.58 -3.49
CA ALA A 111 -6.52 11.00 -2.11
C ALA A 111 -6.55 12.52 -1.92
N VAL A 112 -6.84 12.93 -0.69
CA VAL A 112 -6.78 14.31 -0.21
C VAL A 112 -5.80 14.35 0.95
N VAL A 113 -4.83 15.27 0.85
CA VAL A 113 -3.86 15.55 1.92
C VAL A 113 -4.15 16.94 2.48
N GLY A 114 -4.17 17.05 3.81
CA GLY A 114 -4.48 18.29 4.52
C GLY A 114 -3.47 18.63 5.61
N GLY A 115 -3.64 19.81 6.21
CA GLY A 115 -2.77 20.31 7.28
C GLY A 115 -1.41 20.81 6.77
N LYS A 116 -0.37 20.67 7.59
CA LYS A 116 0.98 21.16 7.24
C LYS A 116 1.60 20.40 6.07
N LEU A 117 1.25 19.12 5.89
CA LEU A 117 1.68 18.33 4.73
C LEU A 117 1.24 18.95 3.41
N ALA A 118 0.00 19.45 3.34
CA ALA A 118 -0.50 20.11 2.12
C ALA A 118 0.31 21.36 1.73
N GLN A 119 0.99 22.00 2.69
CA GLN A 119 1.83 23.18 2.46
C GLN A 119 3.18 22.84 1.83
N ILE A 120 3.59 21.57 1.85
CA ILE A 120 4.86 21.09 1.27
C ILE A 120 4.79 21.09 -0.27
N GLY A 121 3.59 21.03 -0.84
CA GLY A 121 3.32 21.05 -2.27
C GLY A 121 3.09 19.66 -2.87
N SER A 122 2.18 19.58 -3.84
CA SER A 122 1.70 18.33 -4.42
C SER A 122 2.82 17.48 -5.03
N ARG A 123 3.74 18.08 -5.78
CA ARG A 123 4.84 17.37 -6.45
C ARG A 123 5.72 16.57 -5.49
N LEU A 124 6.00 17.11 -4.29
CA LEU A 124 6.85 16.40 -3.32
C LEU A 124 6.08 15.25 -2.64
N ILE A 125 4.78 15.45 -2.40
CA ILE A 125 3.89 14.43 -1.86
C ILE A 125 3.76 13.27 -2.86
N GLU A 126 3.47 13.58 -4.13
CA GLU A 126 3.38 12.61 -5.23
C GLU A 126 4.69 11.83 -5.38
N GLY A 127 5.85 12.51 -5.41
CA GLY A 127 7.14 11.84 -5.50
C GLY A 127 7.45 10.95 -4.29
N THR A 128 6.98 11.32 -3.09
CA THR A 128 7.12 10.48 -1.90
C THR A 128 6.19 9.26 -1.97
N ALA A 129 4.95 9.44 -2.41
CA ALA A 129 3.98 8.36 -2.57
C ALA A 129 4.46 7.33 -3.61
N ALA A 130 4.94 7.78 -4.77
CA ALA A 130 5.52 6.90 -5.80
C ALA A 130 6.71 6.10 -5.24
N LYS A 131 7.64 6.76 -4.54
CA LYS A 131 8.76 6.09 -3.90
C LYS A 131 8.31 5.02 -2.88
N LEU A 132 7.30 5.31 -2.06
CA LEU A 132 6.79 4.36 -1.08
C LEU A 132 6.14 3.14 -1.76
N ALA A 133 5.42 3.35 -2.87
CA ALA A 133 4.87 2.26 -3.67
C ALA A 133 5.99 1.39 -4.26
N ASP A 134 7.04 2.00 -4.84
CA ASP A 134 8.18 1.27 -5.38
C ASP A 134 8.88 0.42 -4.31
N GLN A 135 9.08 0.97 -3.11
CA GLN A 135 9.67 0.25 -1.99
C GLN A 135 8.79 -0.91 -1.53
N PHE A 136 7.48 -0.70 -1.44
CA PHE A 136 6.53 -1.74 -1.07
C PHE A 136 6.54 -2.90 -2.06
N PHE A 137 6.40 -2.62 -3.35
CA PHE A 137 6.32 -3.66 -4.37
C PHE A 137 7.65 -4.34 -4.65
N SER A 138 8.78 -3.65 -4.43
CA SER A 138 10.09 -4.31 -4.40
C SER A 138 10.15 -5.34 -3.28
N ALA A 139 9.82 -4.96 -2.04
CA ALA A 139 9.87 -5.87 -0.90
C ALA A 139 8.88 -7.05 -1.05
N LEU A 140 7.69 -6.80 -1.60
CA LEU A 140 6.70 -7.84 -1.89
C LEU A 140 7.21 -8.82 -2.96
N THR A 141 7.84 -8.30 -4.01
CA THR A 141 8.43 -9.12 -5.08
C THR A 141 9.56 -9.98 -4.55
N ASP A 142 10.44 -9.41 -3.74
CA ASP A 142 11.56 -10.13 -3.14
C ASP A 142 11.03 -11.28 -2.25
N LEU A 143 10.06 -11.00 -1.38
CA LEU A 143 9.46 -12.00 -0.50
C LEU A 143 8.81 -13.16 -1.26
N LEU A 144 8.02 -12.84 -2.28
CA LEU A 144 7.33 -13.86 -3.08
C LEU A 144 8.28 -14.64 -4.00
N SER A 145 9.43 -14.07 -4.35
CA SER A 145 10.45 -14.78 -5.13
C SER A 145 11.20 -15.79 -4.25
N ASP A 146 11.52 -15.41 -3.00
CA ASP A 146 12.19 -16.30 -2.04
C ASP A 146 11.32 -17.50 -1.65
N GLU A 147 9.99 -17.33 -1.52
CA GLU A 147 9.06 -18.44 -1.25
C GLU A 147 8.99 -19.47 -2.40
N ILE A 148 9.15 -19.03 -3.65
CA ILE A 148 9.17 -19.93 -4.82
C ILE A 148 10.44 -20.78 -4.82
N GLU A 149 11.59 -20.24 -4.39
CA GLU A 149 12.84 -20.98 -4.33
C GLU A 149 12.90 -22.03 -3.19
N GLU A 150 12.07 -21.90 -2.14
CA GLU A 150 12.02 -22.87 -1.04
C GLU A 150 11.08 -24.07 -1.30
N GLU A 151 10.15 -23.96 -2.26
CA GLU A 151 9.19 -25.01 -2.60
C GLU A 151 9.61 -25.93 -3.78
N ASP A 152 10.66 -25.56 -4.53
CA ASP A 152 11.27 -26.34 -5.63
C ASP A 152 12.42 -27.29 -5.19
#